data_AF-A0A534IW95-F1
#
_entry.id   AF-A0A534IW95-F1
#
_cell.length_a   1.000
_cell.length_b   1.000
_cell.length_c   1.000
_cell.angle_alpha   90.00
_cell.angle_beta   90.00
_cell.angle_gamma   90.00
#
_symmetry.space_group_name_H-M   'P 1'
#
loop_
_entity.id
_entity.type
_entity.pdbx_description
1 polymer ?
#
loop_
_entity_poly.entity_id
_entity_poly.type
_entity_poly.pdbx_seq_one_letter_code
_entity_poly.pdbx_strand_id
1 'polypeptide(L)'
;MTDIIRSEPPRRPLGGLLAMAGLAAGAIFFTVLGFLGVLFAWPQTNYGNPMATVTFWFGMVFLLLTVFLDVYRREFVPDELIHKKRRPKIVYKRDIR
;
A
#
# COMPACT_ATOMS: atom_id res chain seq x y z
N MET A 1 -15.33 -6.77 -25.20
CA MET A 1 -16.05 -6.36 -23.99
C MET A 1 -15.51 -7.20 -22.85
N THR A 2 -15.00 -6.54 -21.81
CA THR A 2 -14.72 -7.18 -20.52
C THR A 2 -16.05 -7.46 -19.86
N ASP A 3 -16.29 -8.71 -19.51
CA ASP A 3 -17.52 -9.11 -18.84
C ASP A 3 -17.22 -9.39 -17.37
N ILE A 4 -18.07 -8.89 -16.47
CA ILE A 4 -17.94 -9.06 -15.03
C ILE A 4 -18.75 -10.31 -14.69
N ILE A 5 -18.06 -11.40 -14.36
CA ILE A 5 -18.72 -12.68 -14.05
C ILE A 5 -19.39 -12.60 -12.67
N ARG A 6 -18.75 -11.93 -11.72
CA ARG A 6 -19.18 -11.85 -10.32
C ARG A 6 -18.61 -10.60 -9.67
N SER A 7 -19.45 -9.90 -8.91
CA SER A 7 -19.05 -8.80 -8.03
C SER A 7 -19.58 -9.05 -6.63
N GLU A 8 -18.71 -9.17 -5.64
CA GLU A 8 -19.11 -9.14 -4.23
C GLU A 8 -18.96 -7.72 -3.67
N PRO A 9 -19.97 -7.19 -2.94
CA PRO A 9 -19.86 -5.89 -2.32
C PRO A 9 -18.81 -5.88 -1.20
N PRO A 10 -18.13 -4.75 -0.94
CA PRO A 10 -17.12 -4.67 0.11
C PRO A 10 -17.72 -4.92 1.49
N ARG A 11 -17.02 -5.67 2.34
CA ARG A 11 -17.51 -6.05 3.67
C ARG A 11 -17.62 -4.88 4.65
N ARG A 12 -16.81 -3.82 4.46
CA ARG A 12 -16.78 -2.58 5.26
C ARG A 12 -16.93 -2.80 6.78
N PRO A 13 -16.14 -3.68 7.40
CA PRO A 13 -16.28 -3.97 8.83
C PRO A 13 -15.81 -2.78 9.68
N LEU A 14 -16.46 -2.56 10.83
CA LEU A 14 -16.07 -1.53 11.78
C LEU A 14 -14.63 -1.75 12.30
N GLY A 15 -14.23 -3.01 12.51
CA GLY A 15 -12.88 -3.37 12.94
C GLY A 15 -11.80 -2.94 11.95
N GLY A 16 -12.11 -3.02 10.66
CA GLY A 16 -11.26 -2.51 9.58
C GLY A 16 -10.97 -1.04 9.65
N LEU A 17 -12.06 -0.27 9.84
CA LEU A 17 -11.99 1.18 9.99
C LEU A 17 -11.13 1.57 11.21
N LEU A 18 -11.30 0.87 12.33
CA LEU A 18 -10.51 1.10 13.55
C LEU A 18 -9.03 0.75 13.34
N ALA A 19 -8.73 -0.37 12.68
CA ALA A 19 -7.36 -0.74 12.34
C ALA A 19 -6.70 0.31 11.44
N MET A 20 -7.41 0.78 10.42
CA MET A 20 -6.93 1.85 9.54
C MET A 20 -6.70 3.16 10.29
N ALA A 21 -7.61 3.55 11.20
CA ALA A 21 -7.44 4.73 12.03
C ALA A 21 -6.19 4.64 12.93
N GLY A 22 -5.97 3.47 13.54
CA GLY A 22 -4.76 3.21 14.35
C GLY A 22 -3.47 3.27 13.53
N LEU A 23 -3.47 2.67 12.33
CA LEU A 23 -2.33 2.73 11.41
C LEU A 23 -2.04 4.16 10.94
N ALA A 24 -3.08 4.95 10.66
CA ALA A 24 -2.94 6.35 10.29
C ALA A 24 -2.39 7.20 11.44
N ALA A 25 -2.89 6.99 12.67
CA ALA A 25 -2.36 7.64 13.86
C ALA A 25 -0.87 7.29 14.09
N GLY A 26 -0.50 6.02 13.90
CA GLY A 26 0.89 5.59 13.94
C GLY A 26 1.76 6.27 12.88
N ALA A 27 1.27 6.36 11.64
CA ALA A 27 2.00 7.01 10.55
C ALA A 27 2.26 8.50 10.86
N ILE A 28 1.26 9.21 11.40
CA ILE A 28 1.40 10.60 11.84
C ILE A 28 2.44 10.68 12.98
N PHE A 29 2.35 9.80 13.97
CA PHE A 29 3.28 9.76 15.10
C PHE A 29 4.74 9.60 14.63
N PHE A 30 5.03 8.62 13.78
CA PHE A 30 6.39 8.42 13.24
C PHE A 30 6.84 9.56 12.32
N THR A 31 5.92 10.19 11.59
CA THR A 31 6.22 11.37 10.78
C THR A 31 6.66 12.53 11.66
N VAL A 32 5.91 12.82 12.73
CA VAL A 32 6.24 13.88 13.70
C VAL A 32 7.58 13.60 14.37
N LEU A 33 7.83 12.37 14.81
CA LEU A 33 9.13 11.96 15.37
C LEU A 33 10.28 12.14 14.37
N GLY A 34 10.08 11.79 13.10
CA GLY A 34 11.05 12.04 12.03
C GLY A 34 11.41 13.51 11.91
N PHE A 35 10.42 14.39 11.83
CA PHE A 35 10.63 15.84 11.73
C PHE A 35 11.27 16.44 12.99
N LEU A 36 10.82 16.04 14.18
CA LEU A 36 11.42 16.49 15.44
C LEU A 36 12.88 16.04 15.56
N GLY A 37 13.17 14.79 15.17
CA GLY A 37 14.53 14.28 15.13
C GLY A 37 15.45 15.11 14.24
N VAL A 38 15.00 15.48 13.05
CA VAL A 38 15.76 16.36 12.14
C VAL A 38 15.90 17.77 12.71
N LEU A 39 14.81 18.36 13.22
CA LEU A 39 14.78 19.73 13.73
C LEU A 39 15.72 19.93 14.93
N PHE A 40 15.73 18.99 15.87
CA PHE A 40 16.53 19.07 17.09
C PHE A 40 17.92 18.43 16.96
N ALA A 41 18.32 18.04 15.74
CA ALA A 41 19.60 17.38 15.47
C ALA A 41 19.89 16.21 16.44
N TRP A 42 18.87 15.47 16.87
CA TRP A 42 19.00 14.23 17.64
C TRP A 42 19.99 13.21 17.06
N PRO A 43 20.14 13.10 15.72
CA PRO A 43 21.28 12.47 15.09
C PRO A 43 22.63 12.73 15.76
N GLN A 44 22.90 13.97 16.19
CA GLN A 44 24.21 14.38 16.71
C GLN A 44 24.36 14.19 18.22
N THR A 45 23.28 13.96 18.96
CA THR A 45 23.34 14.18 20.41
C THR A 45 23.72 12.97 21.23
N ASN A 46 23.38 11.70 20.94
CA ASN A 46 23.79 10.58 21.85
C ASN A 46 23.71 9.11 21.34
N TYR A 47 23.43 8.80 20.06
CA TYR A 47 23.24 7.39 19.65
C TYR A 47 23.80 7.08 18.25
N GLY A 48 25.01 6.51 18.18
CA GLY A 48 25.52 5.82 16.99
C GLY A 48 25.39 6.59 15.66
N ASN A 49 25.13 5.88 14.55
CA ASN A 49 24.96 6.49 13.22
C ASN A 49 23.73 7.42 13.23
N PRO A 50 23.94 8.76 13.19
CA PRO A 50 22.92 9.80 13.31
C PRO A 50 21.74 9.59 12.34
N MET A 51 22.07 9.16 11.13
CA MET A 51 21.11 9.00 10.05
C MET A 51 20.30 7.72 10.18
N ALA A 52 20.77 6.71 10.92
CA ALA A 52 20.10 5.42 11.03
C ALA A 52 18.76 5.54 11.78
N THR A 53 18.69 6.30 12.86
CA THR A 53 17.47 6.46 13.66
C THR A 53 16.38 7.22 12.90
N VAL A 54 16.75 8.32 12.24
CA VAL A 54 15.81 9.10 11.42
C VAL A 54 15.34 8.27 10.23
N THR A 55 16.26 7.56 9.55
CA THR A 55 15.91 6.65 8.44
C THR A 55 14.98 5.54 8.90
N PHE A 56 15.18 4.99 10.11
CA PHE A 56 14.30 3.98 10.69
C PHE A 56 12.88 4.52 10.91
N TRP A 57 12.72 5.72 11.49
CA TRP A 57 11.40 6.33 11.70
C TRP A 57 10.69 6.64 10.38
N PHE A 58 11.39 7.18 9.38
CA PHE A 58 10.83 7.35 8.04
C PHE A 58 10.47 6.00 7.39
N GLY A 59 11.29 4.98 7.56
CA GLY A 59 10.99 3.62 7.11
C GLY A 59 9.72 3.05 7.73
N MET A 60 9.47 3.32 9.02
CA MET A 60 8.24 2.91 9.70
C MET A 60 6.98 3.56 9.11
N VAL A 61 7.07 4.80 8.61
CA VAL A 61 5.95 5.45 7.92
C VAL A 61 5.57 4.66 6.66
N PHE A 62 6.55 4.27 5.84
CA PHE A 62 6.29 3.47 4.64
C PHE A 62 5.73 2.08 4.96
N LEU A 63 6.24 1.45 6.01
CA LEU A 63 5.72 0.16 6.48
C LEU A 63 4.25 0.28 6.89
N LEU A 64 3.90 1.27 7.72
CA LEU A 64 2.53 1.51 8.16
C LEU A 64 1.61 1.84 6.99
N LEU A 65 2.07 2.64 6.03
CA LEU A 65 1.32 2.98 4.83
C LEU A 65 1.07 1.74 3.94
N THR A 66 2.05 0.84 3.84
CA THR A 66 1.90 -0.42 3.11
C THR A 66 0.83 -1.31 3.75
N VAL A 67 0.86 -1.46 5.08
CA VAL A 67 -0.15 -2.24 5.82
C VAL A 67 -1.53 -1.57 5.72
N PHE A 68 -1.59 -0.24 5.80
CA PHE A 68 -2.84 0.52 5.66
C PHE A 68 -3.49 0.29 4.29
N LEU A 69 -2.70 0.32 3.21
CA LEU A 69 -3.19 0.05 1.86
C LEU A 69 -3.64 -1.40 1.68
N ASP A 70 -2.96 -2.36 2.32
CA ASP A 70 -3.35 -3.77 2.27
C ASP A 70 -4.69 -4.03 2.97
N VAL A 71 -4.88 -3.44 4.17
CA VAL A 71 -6.18 -3.48 4.88
C VAL A 71 -7.28 -2.82 4.05
N TYR A 72 -7.01 -1.64 3.47
CA TYR A 72 -7.97 -0.97 2.60
C TYR A 72 -8.37 -1.84 1.40
N ARG A 73 -7.38 -2.43 0.73
CA ARG A 73 -7.61 -3.32 -0.42
C ARG A 73 -8.42 -4.54 -0.04
N ARG A 74 -8.15 -5.13 1.12
CA ARG A 74 -8.85 -6.35 1.54
C ARG A 74 -10.31 -6.12 1.92
N GLU A 75 -10.62 -4.97 2.49
CA GLU A 75 -11.91 -4.78 3.17
C GLU A 75 -12.86 -3.78 2.50
N PHE A 76 -12.32 -2.81 1.75
CA PHE A 76 -13.10 -1.73 1.15
C PHE A 76 -13.14 -1.77 -0.38
N VAL A 77 -12.21 -2.50 -1.02
CA VAL A 77 -12.25 -2.71 -2.47
C VAL A 77 -13.17 -3.90 -2.78
N PRO A 78 -14.11 -3.75 -3.74
CA PRO A 78 -14.98 -4.85 -4.13
C PRO A 78 -14.18 -5.98 -4.80
N ASP A 79 -14.56 -7.22 -4.53
CA ASP A 79 -13.96 -8.38 -5.17
C ASP A 79 -14.69 -8.68 -6.48
N GLU A 80 -14.02 -8.43 -7.59
CA GLU A 80 -14.59 -8.53 -8.94
C GLU A 80 -13.84 -9.58 -9.77
N LEU A 81 -14.56 -10.60 -10.24
CA LEU A 81 -14.04 -11.58 -11.19
C LEU A 81 -14.30 -11.09 -12.60
N ILE A 82 -13.27 -10.49 -13.20
CA ILE A 82 -13.33 -9.95 -14.56
C ILE A 82 -12.76 -10.96 -15.54
N HIS A 83 -13.56 -11.41 -16.51
CA HIS A 83 -13.04 -12.20 -17.61
C HIS A 83 -12.53 -11.29 -18.73
N LYS A 84 -11.21 -11.24 -18.88
CA LYS A 84 -10.57 -10.55 -19.98
C LYS A 84 -10.32 -11.50 -21.15
N LYS A 85 -11.20 -11.48 -22.15
CA LYS A 85 -11.00 -12.21 -23.40
C LYS A 85 -9.73 -11.72 -24.08
N ARG A 86 -8.75 -12.61 -24.31
CA ARG A 86 -7.53 -12.28 -25.06
C ARG A 86 -7.90 -12.01 -26.52
N ARG A 87 -7.23 -11.02 -27.14
CA ARG A 87 -7.34 -10.79 -28.58
C ARG A 87 -6.84 -12.06 -29.31
N PRO A 88 -7.54 -12.56 -30.34
CA PRO A 88 -7.03 -13.68 -31.12
C PRO A 88 -5.72 -13.28 -31.80
N LYS A 89 -4.73 -14.18 -31.79
CA LYS A 89 -3.48 -13.99 -32.53
C LYS A 89 -3.75 -14.24 -34.01
N ILE A 90 -3.73 -13.17 -34.81
CA ILE A 90 -3.81 -13.28 -36.26
C ILE A 90 -2.44 -13.77 -36.75
N VAL A 91 -2.35 -15.02 -37.18
CA VAL A 91 -1.16 -15.58 -37.83
C VAL A 91 -1.46 -15.66 -39.32
N TYR A 92 -0.82 -14.80 -40.12
CA TYR A 92 -0.86 -14.94 -41.57
C TYR A 92 -0.13 -16.25 -41.93
N LYS A 93 -0.87 -17.23 -42.48
CA LYS A 93 -0.23 -18.39 -43.09
C LYS A 93 0.51 -17.87 -44.32
N ARG A 94 1.83 -18.03 -44.35
CA ARG A 94 2.62 -17.86 -45.57
C ARG A 94 2.24 -19.01 -46.49
N ASP A 95 1.72 -18.72 -47.68
CA ASP A 95 1.58 -19.73 -48.73
C ASP A 95 2.98 -20.24 -49.07
N ILE A 96 3.26 -21.48 -48.69
CA ILE A 96 4.49 -22.17 -49.08
C ILE A 96 4.13 -22.83 -50.41
N ARG A 97 4.43 -22.14 -51.50
CA ARG A 97 4.35 -22.67 -52.87
C ARG A 97 5.71 -23.18 -53.31
#